data_AF-A0A0C9TRT2-F1
#
_entry.id   AF-A0A0C9TRT2-F1
#
_cell.length_a   1.000
_cell.length_b   1.000
_cell.length_c   1.000
_cell.angle_alpha   90.00
_cell.angle_beta   90.00
_cell.angle_gamma   90.00
#
_symmetry.space_group_name_H-M   'P 1'
#
loop_
_entity.id
_entity.type
_entity.pdbx_description
1 polymer ?
#
loop_
_entity_poly.entity_id
_entity_poly.type
_entity_poly.pdbx_seq_one_letter_code
_entity_poly.pdbx_strand_id
1 'polypeptide(L)'
;MLLGQGSDPMLSRVHAGTATLVVDVDSADIMATLLHLKGDYERVSGNTLQLTFVGALESHLIAKEIANAGVSVIITQPKPYPDTWDQRR
;
A
#
# COMPACT_ATOMS: atom_id res chain seq x y z
N MET A 1 -17.33 -5.47 4.00
CA MET A 1 -16.04 -5.12 4.62
C MET A 1 -14.94 -5.58 3.65
N LEU A 2 -14.20 -4.65 3.06
CA LEU A 2 -13.43 -4.84 1.80
C LEU A 2 -12.19 -5.74 1.92
N LEU A 3 -11.73 -6.01 3.14
CA LEU A 3 -10.64 -6.95 3.38
C LEU A 3 -11.11 -8.41 3.43
N GLY A 4 -12.35 -8.70 3.00
CA GLY A 4 -12.94 -10.03 3.11
C GLY A 4 -13.54 -10.27 4.50
N GLN A 5 -14.56 -11.12 4.55
CA GLN A 5 -15.06 -11.69 5.79
C GLN A 5 -14.70 -13.16 5.72
N GLY A 6 -13.61 -13.54 6.39
CA GLY A 6 -13.13 -14.91 6.41
C GLY A 6 -12.34 -15.16 7.67
N SER A 7 -12.45 -16.37 8.21
CA SER A 7 -11.66 -16.86 9.33
C SER A 7 -10.20 -17.13 8.94
N ASP A 8 -9.65 -16.36 8.00
CA ASP A 8 -8.25 -16.49 7.61
C ASP A 8 -7.38 -15.89 8.73
N PRO A 9 -6.51 -16.71 9.34
CA PRO A 9 -5.66 -16.25 10.43
C PRO A 9 -4.68 -15.16 9.99
N MET A 10 -4.24 -15.15 8.74
CA MET A 10 -3.34 -14.13 8.22
C MET A 10 -4.06 -12.79 8.07
N LEU A 11 -5.27 -12.83 7.51
CA LEU A 11 -6.10 -11.64 7.34
C LEU A 11 -6.45 -10.99 8.68
N SER A 12 -6.76 -11.81 9.68
CA SER A 12 -7.02 -11.34 11.05
C SER A 12 -5.82 -10.61 11.65
N ARG A 13 -4.60 -11.06 11.36
CA ARG A 13 -3.36 -10.40 11.82
C ARG A 13 -3.13 -9.06 11.13
N VAL A 14 -3.42 -8.96 9.84
CA VAL A 14 -3.36 -7.69 9.09
C VAL A 14 -4.38 -6.70 9.67
N HIS A 15 -5.61 -7.15 9.92
CA HIS A 15 -6.64 -6.33 10.56
C HIS A 15 -6.25 -5.81 11.95
N ALA A 16 -5.59 -6.65 12.73
CA ALA A 16 -5.08 -6.30 14.05
C ALA A 16 -3.81 -5.42 14.01
N GLY A 17 -3.25 -5.14 12.82
CA GLY A 17 -1.99 -4.39 12.69
C GLY A 17 -0.76 -5.16 13.16
N THR A 18 -0.84 -6.49 13.25
CA THR A 18 0.26 -7.39 13.68
C THR A 18 0.98 -8.06 12.51
N ALA A 19 0.50 -7.84 11.29
CA ALA A 19 1.14 -8.24 10.05
C ALA A 19 1.03 -7.11 9.02
N THR A 20 2.08 -6.95 8.21
CA THR A 20 2.14 -5.95 7.15
C THR A 20 1.42 -6.43 5.90
N LEU A 21 0.52 -5.61 5.37
CA LEU A 21 -0.01 -5.74 4.02
C LEU A 21 1.00 -5.15 3.04
N VAL A 22 1.63 -6.02 2.23
CA VAL A 22 2.52 -5.59 1.15
C VAL A 22 1.73 -5.59 -0.14
N VAL A 23 1.74 -4.46 -0.86
CA VAL A 23 1.04 -4.29 -2.13
C VAL A 23 2.06 -3.96 -3.21
N ASP A 24 2.07 -4.76 -4.27
CA ASP A 24 2.84 -4.49 -5.48
C ASP A 24 2.09 -3.43 -6.31
N VAL A 25 2.71 -2.27 -6.48
CA VAL A 25 2.08 -1.11 -7.15
C VAL A 25 3.14 -0.16 -7.65
N ASP A 26 3.08 0.22 -8.92
CA ASP A 26 3.99 1.23 -9.51
C ASP A 26 3.35 2.62 -9.61
N SER A 27 2.03 2.70 -9.81
CA SER A 27 1.30 3.94 -10.10
C SER A 27 0.97 4.78 -8.86
N ALA A 28 1.23 6.09 -8.93
CA ALA A 28 0.93 7.06 -7.89
C ALA A 28 -0.57 7.22 -7.64
N ASP A 29 -1.42 7.12 -8.66
CA ASP A 29 -2.88 7.22 -8.51
C ASP A 29 -3.44 6.05 -7.70
N ILE A 30 -2.91 4.84 -7.94
CA ILE A 30 -3.28 3.65 -7.18
C ILE A 30 -2.77 3.77 -5.74
N MET A 31 -1.52 4.22 -5.55
CA MET A 31 -0.98 4.48 -4.21
C MET A 31 -1.82 5.50 -3.44
N ALA A 32 -2.21 6.62 -4.06
CA ALA A 32 -3.07 7.63 -3.44
C ALA A 32 -4.42 7.04 -3.00
N THR A 33 -5.03 6.20 -3.85
CA THR A 33 -6.26 5.48 -3.51
C THR A 33 -6.07 4.55 -2.31
N LEU A 34 -4.94 3.83 -2.24
CA LEU A 34 -4.60 2.95 -1.12
C LEU A 34 -4.35 3.74 0.18
N LEU A 35 -3.74 4.92 0.10
CA LEU A 35 -3.56 5.80 1.26
C LEU A 35 -4.90 6.30 1.81
N HIS A 36 -5.83 6.70 0.94
CA HIS A 36 -7.20 7.05 1.37
C HIS A 36 -7.91 5.86 2.02
N LEU A 37 -7.82 4.68 1.41
CA LEU A 37 -8.42 3.47 1.95
C LEU A 37 -7.85 3.08 3.31
N LYS A 38 -6.53 3.23 3.50
CA LYS A 38 -5.87 3.06 4.80
C LYS A 38 -6.47 4.02 5.83
N GLY A 39 -6.58 5.32 5.52
CA GLY A 39 -7.17 6.31 6.43
C GLY A 39 -8.61 5.98 6.83
N ASP A 40 -9.44 5.55 5.87
CA ASP A 40 -10.81 5.12 6.14
C ASP A 40 -10.86 3.86 7.01
N TYR A 41 -9.98 2.89 6.75
CA TYR A 41 -9.87 1.67 7.56
C TYR A 41 -9.49 1.99 9.00
N GLU A 42 -8.48 2.82 9.22
CA GLU A 42 -7.99 3.18 10.55
C GLU A 42 -9.05 3.97 11.33
N ARG A 43 -9.79 4.85 10.65
CA ARG A 43 -10.91 5.58 11.24
C ARG A 43 -12.07 4.67 11.67
N VAL A 44 -12.38 3.64 10.89
CA VAL A 44 -13.50 2.72 11.18
C VAL A 44 -13.11 1.64 12.20
N SER A 45 -11.91 1.10 12.09
CA SER A 45 -11.45 -0.02 12.94
C SER A 45 -10.80 0.42 14.25
N GLY A 46 -10.22 1.63 14.30
CA GLY A 46 -9.37 2.09 15.40
C GLY A 46 -7.98 1.44 15.44
N ASN A 47 -7.70 0.48 14.55
CA ASN A 47 -6.41 -0.20 14.47
C ASN A 47 -5.54 0.45 13.38
N THR A 48 -4.24 0.55 13.63
CA THR A 48 -3.27 0.97 12.62
C THR A 48 -3.03 -0.15 11.59
N LEU A 49 -3.23 0.15 10.31
CA LEU A 49 -2.92 -0.78 9.22
C LEU A 49 -1.46 -0.65 8.81
N GLN A 50 -0.67 -1.70 9.02
CA GLN A 50 0.70 -1.75 8.53
C GLN A 50 0.68 -1.99 7.01
N LEU A 51 1.05 -0.98 6.22
CA LEU A 51 1.02 -1.00 4.76
C LEU A 51 2.42 -0.72 4.20
N THR A 52 2.81 -1.45 3.15
CA THR A 52 4.07 -1.24 2.43
C THR A 52 3.83 -1.39 0.93
N PHE A 53 4.36 -0.46 0.14
CA PHE A 53 4.37 -0.54 -1.31
C PHE A 53 5.66 -1.21 -1.80
N VAL A 54 5.53 -2.14 -2.74
CA VAL A 54 6.62 -2.79 -3.49
C VAL A 54 6.55 -2.36 -4.95
N GLY A 55 7.70 -2.20 -5.61
CA GLY A 55 7.78 -1.66 -6.98
C GLY A 55 7.86 -0.14 -6.94
N ALA A 56 6.71 0.49 -6.72
CA ALA A 56 6.51 1.88 -6.31
C ALA A 56 7.32 2.91 -7.13
N LEU A 57 7.41 2.70 -8.44
CA LEU A 57 8.17 3.54 -9.37
C LEU A 57 7.79 5.03 -9.29
N GLU A 58 6.50 5.33 -9.20
CA GLU A 58 6.00 6.71 -9.13
C GLU A 58 5.89 7.26 -7.69
N SER A 59 6.41 6.55 -6.68
CA SER A 59 6.25 6.93 -5.26
C SER A 59 6.82 8.31 -4.94
N HIS A 60 7.82 8.74 -5.71
CA HIS A 60 8.42 10.06 -5.61
C HIS A 60 7.42 11.19 -5.90
N LEU A 61 6.37 10.96 -6.69
CA LEU A 61 5.35 11.97 -7.03
C LEU A 61 4.46 12.34 -5.83
N ILE A 62 4.29 11.42 -4.88
CA ILE A 62 3.43 11.57 -3.69
C ILE A 62 4.18 11.21 -2.39
N ALA A 63 5.49 11.43 -2.37
CA ALA A 63 6.35 11.01 -1.27
C ALA A 63 5.95 11.62 0.08
N LYS A 64 5.40 12.84 0.06
CA LYS A 64 4.96 13.54 1.27
C LYS A 64 3.73 12.87 1.88
N GLU A 65 2.77 12.49 1.05
CA GLU A 65 1.54 11.80 1.41
C GLU A 65 1.87 10.41 1.99
N ILE A 66 2.78 9.68 1.34
CA ILE A 66 3.27 8.37 1.81
C ILE A 66 3.93 8.51 3.19
N ALA A 67 4.81 9.49 3.37
CA ALA A 67 5.50 9.73 4.63
C ALA A 67 4.53 10.13 5.75
N ASN A 68 3.57 11.02 5.47
CA ASN A 68 2.55 11.43 6.43
C ASN A 68 1.64 10.27 6.87
N ALA A 69 1.38 9.31 5.97
CA ALA A 69 0.60 8.12 6.26
C ALA A 69 1.42 7.00 6.95
N GLY A 70 2.73 7.18 7.14
CA GLY A 70 3.60 6.17 7.74
C GLY A 70 3.74 4.89 6.93
N VAL A 71 3.62 4.98 5.60
CA VAL A 71 3.71 3.84 4.68
C VAL A 71 5.15 3.65 4.21
N SER A 72 5.64 2.42 4.28
CA SER A 72 6.99 2.08 3.79
C SER A 72 6.99 1.80 2.29
N VAL A 73 8.12 2.05 1.63
CA VAL A 73 8.29 1.84 0.19
C VAL A 73 9.53 0.99 -0.06
N ILE A 74 9.39 -0.06 -0.87
CA ILE A 74 10.47 -0.92 -1.33
C ILE A 74 10.54 -0.80 -2.86
N ILE A 75 11.59 -0.13 -3.34
CA ILE A 75 11.86 0.00 -4.78
C ILE A 75 12.65 -1.23 -5.23
N THR A 76 12.07 -2.03 -6.11
CA THR A 76 12.66 -3.31 -6.57
C THR A 76 13.48 -3.16 -7.85
N GLN A 77 13.23 -2.12 -8.65
CA GLN A 77 13.93 -1.85 -9.91
C GLN A 77 14.42 -0.39 -9.99
N PRO A 78 15.59 -0.06 -9.42
CA PRO A 78 16.14 1.30 -9.47
C PRO A 78 16.51 1.75 -10.90
N LYS A 79 16.64 0.81 -11.84
CA LYS A 79 16.69 1.06 -13.28
C LYS A 79 15.52 0.30 -13.92
N PRO A 80 14.33 0.92 -14.03
CA PRO A 80 13.16 0.25 -14.55
C PRO A 80 13.37 -0.09 -16.03
N TYR A 81 13.07 -1.34 -16.38
CA TYR A 81 12.82 -1.73 -17.75
C TYR A 81 11.32 -1.98 -17.84
N PRO A 82 10.57 -1.18 -18.62
CA PRO A 82 9.12 -1.25 -18.57
C PRO A 82 8.63 -2.46 -19.36
N ASP A 83 8.42 -3.56 -18.63
CA ASP A 83 7.85 -4.80 -19.15
C ASP A 83 6.36 -4.65 -19.47
N THR A 84 5.66 -3.76 -18.76
CA THR A 84 4.24 -3.46 -18.98
C THR A 84 4.02 -2.00 -19.42
N TRP A 85 2.83 -1.73 -19.98
CA TRP A 85 2.47 -0.39 -20.45
C TRP A 85 2.38 0.63 -19.30
N ASP A 86 1.85 0.23 -18.14
CA ASP A 86 1.70 1.11 -16.97
C ASP A 86 3.06 1.54 -16.41
N GLN A 87 4.10 0.73 -16.57
CA GLN A 87 5.47 1.07 -16.15
C GLN A 87 6.21 2.04 -17.07
N ARG A 88 5.60 2.44 -18.20
CA ARG A 88 6.20 3.40 -19.16
C ARG A 88 5.85 4.86 -18.87
N ARG A 89 4.92 5.12 -17.95
CA ARG A 89 4.43 6.46 -17.65
C ARG A 89 5.34 7.21 -16.68
#